data_AF-C6E6T2-F1
#
_entry.id   AF-C6E6T2-F1
#
_cell.length_a   1.000
_cell.length_b   1.000
_cell.length_c   1.000
_cell.angle_alpha   90.00
_cell.angle_beta   90.00
_cell.angle_gamma   90.00
#
_symmetry.space_group_name_H-M   'P 1'
#
loop_
_entity.id
_entity.type
_entity.pdbx_description
1 polymer ?
#
loop_
_entity_poly.entity_id
_entity_poly.type
_entity_poly.pdbx_seq_one_letter_code
_entity_poly.pdbx_strand_id
1 'polypeptide(L)'
;MDREAGSIHYARFIKSDRLQRLLLFMLDGKAHTTLEIIKGADICAVNSAVCELRRNGFACYCISRSKPASYQLTDPAGARKLMDQLLGAREVVNG
;
A
#
# COMPACT_ATOMS: atom_id res chain seq x y z
N MET A 1 3.55 16.85 18.46
CA MET A 1 2.41 17.35 17.65
C MET A 1 1.69 16.15 17.07
N ASP A 2 1.03 15.49 17.99
CA ASP A 2 0.24 14.30 17.89
C ASP A 2 -1.03 14.65 17.12
N ARG A 3 -1.21 14.04 15.95
CA ARG A 3 -2.52 13.97 15.30
C ARG A 3 -3.01 12.55 15.49
N GLU A 4 -3.80 12.34 16.54
CA GLU A 4 -4.79 11.25 16.60
C GLU A 4 -5.80 11.47 15.47
N ALA A 5 -5.37 11.12 14.25
CA ALA A 5 -6.22 11.06 13.09
C ALA A 5 -7.21 9.93 13.35
N GLY A 6 -8.48 10.28 13.58
CA GLY A 6 -9.57 9.39 13.96
C GLY A 6 -9.46 8.01 13.33
N SER A 7 -9.76 6.97 14.11
CA SER A 7 -9.68 5.56 13.73
C SER A 7 -10.51 5.28 12.47
N ILE A 8 -9.91 5.51 11.31
CA ILE A 8 -10.42 5.01 10.04
C ILE A 8 -10.29 3.50 10.15
N HIS A 9 -11.39 2.78 10.03
CA HIS A 9 -11.36 1.33 9.87
C HIS A 9 -10.64 1.04 8.54
N TYR A 10 -9.39 0.56 8.61
CA TYR A 10 -8.58 0.25 7.43
C TYR A 10 -8.40 -1.27 7.31
N ALA A 11 -8.32 -1.78 6.09
CA ALA A 11 -8.09 -3.21 5.90
C ALA A 11 -6.66 -3.57 6.34
N ARG A 12 -6.54 -4.64 7.12
CA ARG A 12 -5.22 -5.21 7.48
C ARG A 12 -4.62 -5.84 6.23
N PHE A 13 -3.38 -5.48 5.92
CA PHE A 13 -2.64 -5.95 4.74
C PHE A 13 -2.71 -7.48 4.58
N ILE A 14 -2.49 -8.21 5.67
CA ILE A 14 -2.52 -9.69 5.71
C ILE A 14 -3.86 -10.31 5.29
N LYS A 15 -4.96 -9.57 5.36
CA LYS A 15 -6.33 -10.02 5.04
C LYS A 15 -6.86 -9.42 3.73
N SER A 16 -6.09 -8.56 3.07
CA SER A 16 -6.58 -7.77 1.94
C SER A 16 -5.79 -8.06 0.67
N ASP A 17 -6.37 -8.85 -0.22
CA ASP A 17 -5.80 -9.20 -1.52
C ASP A 17 -5.49 -7.94 -2.36
N ARG A 18 -6.41 -6.96 -2.40
CA ARG A 18 -6.18 -5.68 -3.10
C ARG A 18 -4.92 -4.96 -2.60
N LEU A 19 -4.65 -4.95 -1.30
CA LEU A 19 -3.47 -4.26 -0.76
C LEU A 19 -2.20 -5.02 -1.08
N GLN A 20 -2.25 -6.34 -1.10
CA GLN A 20 -1.14 -7.20 -1.50
C GLN A 20 -0.80 -6.99 -2.99
N ARG A 21 -1.81 -6.98 -3.87
CA ARG A 21 -1.64 -6.69 -5.30
C ARG A 21 -1.09 -5.29 -5.56
N LEU A 22 -1.60 -4.27 -4.84
CA LEU A 22 -1.07 -2.90 -4.94
C LEU A 22 0.39 -2.84 -4.54
N LEU A 23 0.74 -3.44 -3.41
CA LEU A 23 2.11 -3.40 -2.92
C LEU A 23 3.04 -4.08 -3.91
N LEU A 24 2.70 -5.29 -4.35
CA LEU A 24 3.46 -6.05 -5.35
C LEU A 24 3.72 -5.25 -6.62
N PHE A 25 2.70 -4.54 -7.12
CA PHE A 25 2.84 -3.67 -8.28
C PHE A 25 3.81 -2.51 -8.03
N MET A 26 3.78 -1.90 -6.84
CA MET A 26 4.62 -0.76 -6.49
C MET A 26 6.03 -1.14 -5.95
N LEU A 27 6.33 -2.43 -5.80
CA LEU A 27 7.64 -2.92 -5.31
C LEU A 27 8.81 -2.61 -6.24
N ASP A 28 8.54 -2.14 -7.46
CA ASP A 28 9.57 -1.63 -8.37
C ASP A 28 10.09 -0.23 -7.95
N GLY A 29 9.40 0.44 -7.02
CA GLY A 29 9.81 1.71 -6.45
C GLY A 29 9.64 2.91 -7.39
N LYS A 30 9.02 2.73 -8.57
CA LYS A 30 8.79 3.82 -9.52
C LYS A 30 7.49 4.55 -9.20
N ALA A 31 7.40 5.75 -9.76
CA ALA A 31 6.16 6.49 -9.78
C ALA A 31 5.19 5.87 -10.79
N HIS A 32 3.98 5.57 -10.34
CA HIS A 32 2.89 5.06 -11.17
C HIS A 32 1.70 5.99 -11.10
N THR A 33 1.10 6.26 -12.24
CA THR A 33 -0.13 7.04 -12.32
C THR A 33 -1.32 6.24 -11.78
N THR A 34 -2.39 6.94 -11.37
CA THR A 34 -3.65 6.29 -10.97
C THR A 34 -4.12 5.28 -12.03
N LEU A 35 -3.96 5.61 -13.32
CA LEU A 35 -4.41 4.74 -14.42
C LEU A 35 -3.55 3.47 -14.53
N GLU A 36 -2.23 3.58 -14.37
CA GLU A 36 -1.32 2.43 -14.35
C GLU A 36 -1.62 1.53 -13.16
N ILE A 37 -1.89 2.12 -11.99
CA ILE A 37 -2.25 1.35 -10.79
C ILE A 37 -3.60 0.64 -10.99
N ILE A 38 -4.62 1.32 -11.54
CA ILE A 38 -5.91 0.69 -11.83
C ILE A 38 -5.73 -0.51 -12.75
N LYS A 39 -4.91 -0.39 -13.80
CA LYS A 39 -4.70 -1.46 -14.79
C LYS A 39 -3.78 -2.58 -14.29
N GLY A 40 -2.73 -2.23 -13.56
CA GLY A 40 -1.69 -3.17 -13.12
C GLY A 40 -2.00 -3.88 -11.81
N ALA A 41 -2.66 -3.19 -10.88
CA ALA A 41 -3.05 -3.74 -9.58
C ALA A 41 -4.55 -4.08 -9.49
N ASP A 42 -5.37 -3.68 -10.49
CA ASP A 42 -6.83 -3.94 -10.55
C ASP A 42 -7.59 -3.35 -9.36
N ILE A 43 -7.32 -2.08 -9.08
CA ILE A 43 -7.88 -1.35 -7.92
C ILE A 43 -8.52 -0.07 -8.39
N CYS A 44 -9.84 0.03 -8.23
CA CYS A 44 -10.58 1.24 -8.58
C CYS A 44 -10.37 2.37 -7.56
N ALA A 45 -10.27 2.04 -6.27
CA ALA A 45 -10.14 3.01 -5.18
C ALA A 45 -8.66 3.25 -4.77
N VAL A 46 -7.83 3.75 -5.69
CA VAL A 46 -6.38 3.92 -5.48
C VAL A 46 -6.06 4.79 -4.26
N ASN A 47 -6.74 5.93 -4.09
CA ASN A 47 -6.46 6.85 -2.99
C ASN A 47 -6.69 6.19 -1.62
N SER A 48 -7.81 5.49 -1.47
CA SER A 48 -8.12 4.72 -0.25
C SER A 48 -7.09 3.62 -0.02
N ALA A 49 -6.75 2.84 -1.05
CA ALA A 49 -5.79 1.74 -0.93
C ALA A 49 -4.38 2.23 -0.54
N VAL A 50 -3.92 3.37 -1.08
CA VAL A 50 -2.66 4.01 -0.69
C VAL A 50 -2.71 4.48 0.76
N CYS A 51 -3.82 5.07 1.21
CA CYS A 51 -3.99 5.46 2.61
C CYS A 51 -3.95 4.23 3.54
N GLU A 52 -4.59 3.13 3.16
CA GLU A 52 -4.56 1.87 3.91
C GLU A 52 -3.16 1.27 3.95
N LEU A 53 -2.42 1.25 2.84
CA LEU A 53 -1.02 0.80 2.81
C LEU A 53 -0.16 1.60 3.80
N ARG A 54 -0.29 2.93 3.83
CA ARG A 54 0.41 3.78 4.79
C ARG A 54 0.05 3.45 6.24
N ARG A 55 -1.22 3.17 6.53
CA ARG A 55 -1.65 2.76 7.88
C ARG A 55 -1.12 1.38 8.27
N ASN A 56 -0.86 0.51 7.30
CA ASN A 56 -0.19 -0.78 7.51
C ASN A 56 1.35 -0.66 7.58
N GLY A 57 1.91 0.55 7.48
CA GLY A 57 3.34 0.81 7.61
C GLY A 57 4.12 0.90 6.30
N PHE A 58 3.46 0.81 5.13
CA PHE A 58 4.13 0.93 3.84
C PHE A 58 4.27 2.40 3.41
N ALA A 59 5.50 2.79 3.07
CA ALA A 59 5.87 4.16 2.68
C ALA A 59 5.42 4.52 1.25
N CYS A 60 4.11 4.47 0.98
CA CYS A 60 3.52 4.79 -0.31
C CYS A 60 2.86 6.18 -0.28
N TYR A 61 3.24 7.07 -1.19
CA TYR A 61 2.79 8.47 -1.17
C TYR A 61 2.33 8.96 -2.54
N CYS A 62 1.37 9.88 -2.54
CA CYS A 62 1.04 10.68 -3.72
C CYS A 62 2.15 11.72 -3.92
N ILE A 63 2.92 11.57 -4.99
CA ILE A 63 4.04 12.48 -5.31
C ILE A 63 3.61 13.61 -6.25
N SER A 64 2.51 13.42 -6.99
CA SER A 64 1.96 14.43 -7.90
C SER A 64 0.44 14.37 -7.91
N ARG A 65 -0.19 15.54 -7.78
CA ARG A 65 -1.64 15.74 -7.86
C ARG A 65 -2.11 16.21 -9.24
N SER A 66 -1.22 16.17 -10.24
CA SER A 66 -1.59 16.37 -11.64
C SER A 66 -2.64 15.34 -12.06
N LYS A 67 -3.35 15.55 -13.19
CA LYS A 67 -4.28 14.55 -13.72
C LYS A 67 -3.59 13.81 -14.89
N PRO A 68 -3.34 12.49 -14.78
CA PRO A 68 -3.61 11.61 -13.64
C PRO A 68 -2.61 11.76 -12.49
N ALA A 69 -3.07 11.54 -11.25
CA ALA A 69 -2.22 11.64 -10.06
C ALA A 69 -1.18 10.52 -10.06
N SER A 70 -0.01 10.78 -9.49
CA SER A 70 1.08 9.80 -9.44
C SER A 70 1.42 9.42 -8.00
N TYR A 71 1.68 8.14 -7.79
CA TYR A 71 2.01 7.56 -6.50
C TYR A 71 3.30 6.78 -6.58
N GLN A 72 4.07 6.77 -5.49
CA GLN A 72 5.35 6.07 -5.43
C GLN A 72 5.54 5.41 -4.07
N LEU A 73 6.10 4.21 -4.09
CA LEU A 73 6.64 3.55 -2.92
C LEU A 73 8.09 4.01 -2.72
N THR A 74 8.33 4.82 -1.69
CA THR A 74 9.63 5.48 -1.49
C THR A 74 10.66 4.59 -0.81
N ASP A 75 10.23 3.48 -0.20
CA ASP A 75 11.10 2.50 0.44
C ASP A 75 10.71 1.07 0.03
N PRO A 76 11.05 0.64 -1.21
CA PRO A 76 10.71 -0.70 -1.67
C PRO A 76 11.43 -1.79 -0.89
N ALA A 77 12.62 -1.53 -0.34
CA ALA A 77 13.38 -2.50 0.44
C ALA A 77 12.73 -2.76 1.80
N GLY A 78 12.44 -1.71 2.57
CA GLY A 78 11.73 -1.87 3.84
C GLY A 78 10.30 -2.38 3.64
N ALA A 79 9.63 -2.02 2.55
CA ALA A 79 8.34 -2.58 2.20
C ALA A 79 8.38 -4.11 1.96
N ARG A 80 9.40 -4.63 1.25
CA ARG A 80 9.59 -6.09 1.07
C ARG A 80 9.79 -6.79 2.40
N LYS A 81 10.65 -6.24 3.27
CA LYS A 81 10.92 -6.80 4.59
C LYS A 81 9.65 -6.82 5.45
N LEU A 82 8.91 -5.72 5.49
CA LEU A 82 7.66 -5.64 6.25
C LEU A 82 6.60 -6.60 5.70
N MET A 83 6.48 -6.71 4.38
CA MET A 83 5.58 -7.67 3.73
C MET A 83 5.89 -9.10 4.16
N ASP A 84 7.17 -9.51 4.09
CA ASP A 84 7.63 -10.83 4.51
C ASP A 84 7.29 -11.09 5.99
N GLN A 85 7.59 -10.14 6.88
CA GLN A 85 7.27 -10.24 8.31
C GLN A 85 5.76 -10.39 8.56
N LEU A 86 4.93 -9.61 7.86
CA LEU A 86 3.48 -9.64 8.03
C LEU A 86 2.86 -10.95 7.51
N LEU A 87 3.35 -11.47 6.38
CA LEU A 87 2.87 -12.72 5.80
C LEU A 87 3.41 -13.94 6.55
N GLY A 88 4.67 -13.95 6.98
CA GLY A 88 5.22 -15.01 7.83
C GLY A 88 4.53 -15.07 9.19
N ALA A 89 4.18 -13.92 9.79
CA ALA A 89 3.38 -13.89 11.01
C ALA A 89 1.97 -14.49 10.83
N ARG A 90 1.41 -14.46 9.62
CA ARG A 90 0.12 -15.11 9.31
C ARG A 90 0.24 -16.63 9.39
N GLU A 91 1.37 -17.21 8.99
CA GLU A 91 1.58 -18.67 9.04
C GLU A 91 1.64 -19.17 10.49
N VAL A 92 2.30 -18.42 11.38
CA VAL A 92 2.42 -18.80 12.81
C VAL A 92 1.08 -18.77 13.54
N VAL A 93 0.18 -17.83 13.23
CA VAL A 93 -1.11 -17.71 13.95
C VAL A 93 -2.19 -18.69 13.49
N ASN A 94 -1.99 -19.39 12.38
CA ASN A 94 -2.93 -20.43 11.89
C ASN A 94 -2.42 -21.86 12.12
N GLY A 95 -1.30 -22.02 12.84
CA GLY A 95 -0.74 -23.31 13.26
C GLY A 95 -1.13 -23.69 14.69
#